data_AF-A0A6B3GCV7-F1
#
_entry.id   AF-A0A6B3GCV7-F1
#
_cell.length_a   1.000
_cell.length_b   1.000
_cell.length_c   1.000
_cell.angle_alpha   90.00
_cell.angle_beta   90.00
_cell.angle_gamma   90.00
#
_symmetry.space_group_name_H-M   'P 1'
#
loop_
_entity.id
_entity.type
_entity.pdbx_description
1 polymer ?
#
loop_
_entity_poly.entity_id
_entity_poly.type
_entity_poly.pdbx_seq_one_letter_code
_entity_poly.pdbx_strand_id
1 'polypeptide(L)' 'IAQDGGGPDVFAHYSNINSTGFRELQEGQAVTFDITQGQKGPQAENITTA' A
#
# COMPACT_ATOMS: atom_id res chain seq x y z
N ILE A 1 2.42 -3.47 -3.89
CA ILE A 1 2.73 -2.13 -4.41
C ILE A 1 4.17 -2.14 -4.86
N ALA A 2 4.41 -1.87 -6.14
CA ALA A 2 5.76 -1.68 -6.66
C ALA A 2 6.24 -0.27 -6.27
N GLN A 3 7.48 -0.14 -5.82
CA GLN A 3 8.04 1.14 -5.40
C GLN A 3 8.73 1.84 -6.59
N ASP A 4 8.48 3.13 -6.79
CA ASP A 4 9.08 3.92 -7.89
C ASP A 4 10.62 3.94 -7.85
N GLY A 5 11.22 3.79 -6.67
CA GLY A 5 12.67 3.74 -6.46
C GLY A 5 13.32 2.38 -6.69
N GLY A 6 12.59 1.37 -7.18
CA GLY A 6 13.14 0.02 -7.43
C GLY A 6 13.37 -0.82 -6.17
N GLY A 7 12.68 -0.52 -5.08
CA GLY A 7 12.68 -1.32 -3.85
C GLY A 7 11.87 -2.62 -3.97
N PRO A 8 11.93 -3.50 -2.95
CA PRO A 8 11.13 -4.72 -2.91
C PRO A 8 9.63 -4.43 -2.99
N ASP A 9 8.85 -5.34 -3.56
CA ASP A 9 7.39 -5.23 -3.52
C ASP A 9 6.89 -5.18 -2.08
N VAL A 10 5.98 -4.24 -1.83
CA VAL A 10 5.37 -4.03 -0.52
C VAL A 10 3.97 -4.64 -0.51
N PHE A 11 3.68 -5.48 0.49
CA PHE A 11 2.37 -6.09 0.65
C PHE A 11 1.31 -5.04 1.04
N ALA A 12 0.17 -5.03 0.36
CA ALA A 12 -0.94 -4.13 0.67
C ALA A 12 -2.16 -4.94 1.12
N HIS A 13 -2.66 -4.63 2.32
CA HIS A 13 -3.91 -5.19 2.83
C HIS A 13 -4.99 -4.13 2.84
N TYR A 14 -6.23 -4.49 2.48
CA TYR A 14 -7.34 -3.52 2.36
C TYR A 14 -7.63 -2.77 3.67
N SER A 15 -7.35 -3.38 4.84
CA SER A 15 -7.54 -2.73 6.14
C SER A 15 -6.70 -1.47 6.30
N ASN A 16 -5.57 -1.40 5.60
CA ASN A 16 -4.61 -0.31 5.70
C ASN A 16 -4.90 0.83 4.72
N ILE A 17 -5.97 0.72 3.91
CA ILE A 17 -6.40 1.77 2.99
C ILE A 17 -7.25 2.79 3.74
N ASN A 18 -6.79 4.04 3.72
CA ASN A 18 -7.47 5.21 4.24
C ASN A 18 -8.56 5.66 3.25
N SER A 19 -9.73 5.01 3.33
CA SER A 19 -10.93 5.39 2.57
C SER A 19 -12.16 5.37 3.50
N THR A 20 -13.06 6.32 3.29
CA THR A 20 -14.35 6.44 3.99
C THR A 20 -15.41 5.50 3.43
N GLY A 21 -15.14 4.86 2.28
CA GLY A 21 -16.05 3.93 1.59
C GLY A 21 -15.36 2.62 1.24
N PHE A 22 -15.50 2.20 -0.03
CA PHE A 22 -14.86 0.98 -0.51
C PHE A 22 -13.33 1.11 -0.45
N ARG A 23 -12.67 0.07 0.09
CA ARG A 23 -11.22 0.01 0.30
C ARG A 23 -10.61 -0.91 -0.74
N GLU A 24 -10.38 -0.35 -1.91
CA GLU A 24 -9.76 -1.06 -3.04
C GLU A 24 -8.70 -0.17 -3.67
N LEU A 25 -7.66 -0.83 -4.20
CA LEU A 25 -6.67 -0.20 -5.07
C LEU A 25 -6.83 -0.81 -6.46
N GLN A 26 -6.83 0.03 -7.48
CA GLN A 26 -6.82 -0.39 -8.86
C GLN A 26 -5.39 -0.62 -9.33
N GLU A 27 -5.20 -1.52 -10.30
CA GLU A 27 -3.90 -1.70 -10.94
C GLU A 27 -3.43 -0.39 -11.58
N GLY A 28 -2.15 -0.05 -11.37
CA GLY A 28 -1.57 1.21 -11.84
C GLY A 28 -1.97 2.46 -11.05
N GLN A 29 -2.80 2.33 -10.01
CA GLN A 29 -3.18 3.46 -9.17
C GLN A 29 -2.01 3.95 -8.32
N ALA A 30 -1.70 5.25 -8.43
CA ALA A 30 -0.69 5.89 -7.61
C ALA A 30 -1.19 6.06 -6.16
N VAL A 31 -0.33 5.74 -5.21
CA VAL A 31 -0.63 5.77 -3.78
C VAL A 31 0.56 6.27 -2.97
N THR A 32 0.27 6.87 -1.82
CA THR A 32 1.25 7.15 -0.76
C THR A 32 1.00 6.23 0.42
N PHE A 33 2.06 5.79 1.09
CA PHE A 33 1.98 4.85 2.20
C PHE A 33 3.26 4.91 3.04
N ASP A 34 3.18 4.39 4.27
CA ASP A 34 4.32 4.11 5.11
C ASP A 34 4.74 2.65 4.96
N ILE A 35 6.04 2.37 4.93
CA ILE A 35 6.57 0.99 4.91
C ILE A 35 6.82 0.53 6.34
N THR A 36 6.21 -0.59 6.73
CA THR A 36 6.45 -1.27 8.00
C THR A 36 6.85 -2.73 7.79
N GLN A 37 7.41 -3.37 8.81
CA GLN A 37 7.77 -4.79 8.76
C GLN A 37 6.61 -5.64 9.28
N GLY A 38 5.97 -6.41 8.42
CA GLY A 38 4.91 -7.35 8.77
C GLY A 38 5.37 -8.81 8.84
N GLN A 39 4.44 -9.69 9.22
CA GLN A 39 4.69 -11.15 9.31
C GLN A 39 5.07 -11.79 7.95
N LYS A 40 4.68 -11.16 6.83
CA LYS A 40 4.94 -11.64 5.47
C LYS A 40 6.03 -10.84 4.74
N GLY A 41 6.81 -10.03 5.47
CA GLY A 41 7.78 -9.10 4.87
C GLY A 41 7.31 -7.64 4.94
N PRO A 42 7.91 -6.75 4.15
CA PRO A 42 7.52 -5.35 4.05
C PRO A 42 6.03 -5.21 3.69
N GLN A 43 5.31 -4.38 4.44
CA GLN A 43 3.90 -4.08 4.19
C GLN A 43 3.64 -2.58 4.21
N ALA A 44 2.56 -2.18 3.54
CA ALA A 44 2.14 -0.80 3.41
C ALA A 44 1.06 -0.48 4.46
N GLU A 45 1.27 0.60 5.20
CA GLU A 45 0.34 1.17 6.17
C GLU A 45 -0.06 2.59 5.76
N ASN A 46 -1.16 3.09 6.32
CA ASN A 46 -1.70 4.42 6.02
C ASN A 46 -1.83 4.70 4.51
N ILE A 47 -2.26 3.70 3.74
CA ILE A 47 -2.31 3.80 2.28
C ILE A 47 -3.37 4.82 1.89
N THR A 48 -2.96 5.87 1.20
CA THR A 48 -3.84 6.92 0.69
C THR A 48 -3.66 7.00 -0.81
N THR A 49 -4.79 7.01 -1.54
CA THR A 49 -4.81 7.25 -2.98
C THR A 49 -4.54 8.72 -3.24
N ALA A 50 -3.67 9.01 -4.22
CA ALA A 50 -3.41 10.39 -4.65
C ALA A 50 -4.65 11.02 -5.30
#